data_AF-A0A4Q6EXN1-F1
#
_entry.id   AF-A0A4Q6EXN1-F1
#
_cell.length_a   1.000
_cell.length_b   1.000
_cell.length_c   1.000
_cell.angle_alpha   90.00
_cell.angle_beta   90.00
_cell.angle_gamma   90.00
#
_symmetry.space_group_name_H-M   'P 1'
#
loop_
_entity.id
_entity.type
_entity.pdbx_description
1 polymer ?
#
loop_
_entity_poly.entity_id
_entity_poly.type
_entity_poly.pdbx_seq_one_letter_code
_entity_poly.pdbx_strand_id
1 'polypeptide(L)'
;MKRLAFALAAFALALTFTLGAAAPAAAEEVFRIEMGSKNKYSEREMRSRIEMLERAVEQLQRKVFDLQRGPDYREPGYGAKMTTCYLKTPFDGTFMATEPTETAARAKTLTKCNDKLNGSSIFCKEESLKCGQ
;
A
#
# COMPACT_ATOMS: atom_id res chain seq x y z
N MET A 1 43.51 -76.54 -1.45
CA MET A 1 44.51 -76.13 -2.47
C MET A 1 44.23 -76.88 -3.75
N LYS A 2 44.46 -76.20 -4.89
CA LYS A 2 44.37 -76.67 -6.28
C LYS A 2 43.02 -76.34 -6.94
N ARG A 3 42.88 -75.13 -7.51
CA ARG A 3 43.52 -74.61 -8.74
C ARG A 3 42.77 -75.15 -9.95
N LEU A 4 42.01 -74.27 -10.60
CA LEU A 4 42.48 -73.60 -11.82
C LEU A 4 42.78 -74.64 -12.89
N ALA A 5 41.74 -74.94 -13.64
CA ALA A 5 41.89 -75.51 -14.96
C ALA A 5 40.61 -75.17 -15.72
N PHE A 6 40.70 -74.11 -16.52
CA PHE A 6 40.63 -74.28 -17.97
C PHE A 6 39.17 -74.35 -18.41
N ALA A 7 38.51 -73.20 -18.47
CA ALA A 7 38.65 -72.25 -19.57
C ALA A 7 38.18 -72.85 -20.90
N LEU A 8 37.51 -72.00 -21.68
CA LEU A 8 37.39 -72.15 -23.12
C LEU A 8 36.40 -73.22 -23.60
N ALA A 9 35.15 -73.08 -23.16
CA ALA A 9 34.05 -73.16 -24.12
C ALA A 9 33.25 -71.85 -24.07
N ALA A 10 34.00 -70.75 -24.06
CA ALA A 10 33.52 -69.46 -24.51
C ALA A 10 33.21 -69.56 -26.02
N PHE A 11 32.44 -68.60 -26.53
CA PHE A 11 32.43 -68.18 -27.93
C PHE A 11 31.41 -68.75 -28.93
N ALA A 12 30.41 -69.54 -28.55
CA ALA A 12 29.42 -70.04 -29.53
C ALA A 12 27.95 -69.80 -29.19
N LEU A 13 27.66 -68.79 -28.36
CA LEU A 13 26.30 -68.27 -28.22
C LEU A 13 26.31 -66.73 -28.19
N ALA A 14 27.14 -66.14 -29.05
CA ALA A 14 27.00 -64.77 -29.49
C ALA A 14 25.91 -64.72 -30.57
N LEU A 15 25.03 -63.73 -30.48
CA LEU A 15 23.90 -63.49 -31.37
C LEU A 15 22.76 -64.50 -31.25
N THR A 16 21.86 -64.27 -30.28
CA THR A 16 20.44 -63.97 -30.52
C THR A 16 19.72 -64.00 -29.17
N PHE A 17 18.66 -63.21 -29.03
CA PHE A 17 17.78 -63.15 -27.86
C PHE A 17 18.28 -62.39 -26.62
N THR A 18 18.47 -61.07 -26.74
CA THR A 18 18.14 -60.16 -25.62
C THR A 18 16.74 -59.60 -25.86
N LEU A 19 15.73 -60.44 -25.60
CA LEU A 19 14.34 -60.03 -25.49
C LEU A 19 13.91 -60.15 -24.02
N GLY A 20 13.76 -58.99 -23.39
CA GLY A 20 12.79 -58.70 -22.34
C GLY A 20 12.70 -59.66 -21.14
N ALA A 21 13.33 -59.27 -20.03
CA ALA A 21 12.76 -59.51 -18.72
C ALA A 21 13.07 -58.30 -17.80
N ALA A 22 12.01 -57.55 -17.53
CA ALA A 22 11.70 -56.86 -16.29
C ALA A 22 12.85 -56.19 -15.50
N ALA A 23 12.87 -54.86 -15.62
CA ALA A 23 13.18 -53.86 -14.58
C ALA A 23 14.13 -54.27 -13.44
N PRO A 24 15.37 -53.74 -13.43
CA PRO A 24 16.05 -53.47 -12.17
C PRO A 24 15.60 -52.10 -11.65
N ALA A 25 15.27 -52.10 -10.35
CA ALA A 25 15.08 -50.94 -9.51
C ALA A 25 16.06 -49.80 -9.88
N ALA A 26 15.55 -48.78 -10.54
CA ALA A 26 16.25 -47.51 -10.67
C ALA A 26 16.14 -46.83 -9.30
N ALA A 27 17.31 -46.65 -8.70
CA ALA A 27 17.55 -46.05 -7.42
C ALA A 27 16.60 -44.90 -7.11
N GLU A 28 16.03 -45.02 -5.91
CA GLU A 28 15.59 -43.95 -5.04
C GLU A 28 16.52 -42.72 -5.13
N GLU A 29 16.25 -41.80 -6.05
CA GLU A 29 16.65 -40.41 -5.86
C GLU A 29 15.63 -39.80 -4.91
N VAL A 30 15.89 -39.95 -3.59
CA VAL A 30 15.31 -39.05 -2.61
C VAL A 30 15.78 -37.66 -3.00
N PHE A 31 14.92 -36.91 -3.68
CA PHE A 31 15.02 -35.46 -3.75
C PHE A 31 14.86 -34.95 -2.32
N ARG A 32 15.99 -34.84 -1.61
CA ARG A 32 16.08 -33.99 -0.43
C ARG A 32 15.91 -32.58 -0.94
N ILE A 33 14.68 -32.10 -0.90
CA ILE A 33 14.41 -30.68 -0.87
C ILE A 33 15.01 -30.20 0.44
N GLU A 34 16.27 -29.75 0.40
CA GLU A 34 16.79 -28.93 1.48
C GLU A 34 15.92 -27.67 1.51
N MET A 35 14.92 -27.66 2.40
CA MET A 35 14.30 -26.43 2.89
C MET A 35 15.35 -25.70 3.75
N GLY A 36 16.44 -25.32 3.09
CA GLY A 36 17.64 -24.76 3.65
C GLY A 36 17.76 -23.29 3.27
N SER A 37 16.79 -22.49 3.69
CA SER A 37 17.15 -21.20 4.27
C SER A 37 16.04 -20.80 5.22
N LYS A 38 16.23 -21.08 6.52
CA LYS A 38 15.71 -20.17 7.54
C LYS A 38 16.35 -18.83 7.24
N ASN A 39 15.73 -18.04 6.36
CA ASN A 39 16.11 -16.67 6.13
C ASN A 39 15.96 -15.97 7.47
N LYS A 40 17.09 -15.86 8.17
CA LYS A 40 17.33 -14.77 9.10
C LYS A 40 17.40 -13.53 8.21
N TYR A 41 16.24 -13.09 7.69
CA TYR A 41 16.09 -11.74 7.20
C TYR A 41 16.64 -10.89 8.33
N SER A 42 17.80 -10.29 8.12
CA SER A 42 18.37 -9.42 9.14
C SER A 42 17.30 -8.36 9.45
N GLU A 43 17.16 -7.91 10.69
CA GLU A 43 16.16 -6.88 11.01
C GLU A 43 16.24 -5.69 10.05
N ARG A 44 17.45 -5.41 9.54
CA ARG A 44 17.72 -4.39 8.52
C ARG A 44 16.98 -4.64 7.19
N GLU A 45 16.93 -5.88 6.72
CA GLU A 45 16.24 -6.26 5.49
C GLU A 45 14.71 -6.20 5.67
N MET A 46 14.21 -6.62 6.82
CA MET A 46 12.78 -6.50 7.15
C MET A 46 12.34 -5.03 7.21
N ARG A 47 13.13 -4.18 7.87
CA ARG A 47 12.87 -2.73 7.93
C ARG A 47 12.89 -2.08 6.53
N SER A 48 13.85 -2.46 5.68
CA SER A 48 13.92 -1.96 4.30
C SER A 48 12.69 -2.33 3.48
N ARG A 49 12.15 -3.54 3.66
CA ARG A 49 10.91 -3.96 2.99
C ARG A 49 9.69 -3.22 3.51
N ILE A 50 9.61 -2.96 4.81
CA ILE A 50 8.53 -2.17 5.41
C ILE A 50 8.55 -0.74 4.85
N GLU A 51 9.72 -0.09 4.85
CA GLU A 51 9.86 1.26 4.33
C GLU A 51 9.45 1.36 2.85
N MET A 52 9.81 0.35 2.04
CA MET A 52 9.40 0.27 0.64
C MET A 52 7.88 0.13 0.50
N LEU A 53 7.24 -0.68 1.34
CA LEU A 53 5.79 -0.86 1.35
C LEU A 53 5.07 0.41 1.80
N GLU A 54 5.57 1.10 2.83
CA GLU A 54 5.02 2.37 3.31
C GLU A 54 5.03 3.43 2.21
N ARG A 55 6.16 3.59 1.50
CA ARG A 55 6.24 4.50 0.35
C ARG A 55 5.28 4.11 -0.77
N ALA A 56 5.12 2.81 -1.06
CA ALA A 56 4.21 2.35 -2.08
C ALA A 56 2.74 2.63 -1.72
N VAL A 57 2.37 2.44 -0.45
CA VAL A 57 1.04 2.78 0.07
C VAL A 57 0.79 4.29 -0.02
N GLU A 58 1.77 5.11 0.36
CA GLU A 58 1.67 6.57 0.26
C GLU A 58 1.41 7.01 -1.20
N GLN A 59 2.16 6.45 -2.15
CA GLN A 59 1.97 6.73 -3.58
C GLN A 59 0.59 6.30 -4.07
N LEU A 60 0.09 5.15 -3.62
CA LEU A 60 -1.24 4.67 -3.98
C LEU A 60 -2.32 5.59 -3.41
N GLN A 61 -2.22 5.98 -2.14
CA GLN A 61 -3.15 6.90 -1.49
C GLN A 61 -3.19 8.26 -2.20
N ARG A 62 -2.03 8.82 -2.56
CA ARG A 62 -1.95 10.06 -3.36
C ARG A 62 -2.68 9.92 -4.69
N LYS A 63 -2.42 8.85 -5.44
CA LYS A 63 -3.09 8.59 -6.73
C LYS A 63 -4.59 8.40 -6.57
N VAL A 64 -5.04 7.68 -5.55
CA VAL A 64 -6.47 7.50 -5.27
C VAL A 64 -7.10 8.85 -4.95
N PHE A 65 -6.45 9.68 -4.15
CA PHE A 65 -6.93 11.03 -3.83
C PHE A 65 -7.00 11.92 -5.08
N ASP A 66 -5.99 11.88 -5.95
CA ASP A 66 -5.97 12.65 -7.19
C ASP A 66 -7.05 12.16 -8.19
N LEU A 67 -7.27 10.86 -8.28
CA LEU A 67 -8.32 10.27 -9.12
C LEU A 67 -9.72 10.53 -8.56
N GLN A 68 -9.91 10.45 -7.24
CA GLN A 68 -11.17 10.80 -6.57
C GLN A 68 -11.47 12.29 -6.67
N ARG A 69 -10.43 13.13 -6.64
CA ARG A 69 -10.55 14.57 -6.88
C ARG A 69 -11.04 14.85 -8.31
N GLY A 70 -10.71 13.97 -9.27
CA GLY A 70 -11.21 14.00 -10.64
C GLY A 70 -10.73 15.22 -11.45
N PRO A 71 -10.89 15.20 -12.80
CA PRO A 71 -10.65 16.37 -13.63
C PRO A 71 -11.67 17.51 -13.38
N ASP A 72 -12.73 17.22 -12.64
CA ASP A 72 -13.77 18.17 -12.22
C ASP A 72 -13.44 18.93 -10.93
N TYR A 73 -12.20 18.85 -10.42
CA TYR A 73 -11.69 19.88 -9.52
C TYR A 73 -11.51 21.18 -10.31
N ARG A 74 -12.64 21.81 -10.62
CA ARG A 74 -12.70 23.20 -11.06
C ARG A 74 -12.11 24.00 -9.91
N GLU A 75 -10.94 24.60 -10.13
CA GLU A 75 -10.62 25.85 -9.45
C GLU A 75 -11.89 26.72 -9.53
N PRO A 76 -12.34 27.33 -8.42
CA PRO A 76 -13.56 28.11 -8.42
C PRO A 76 -13.43 29.17 -9.51
N GLY A 77 -14.09 28.92 -10.64
CA GLY A 77 -14.00 29.80 -11.80
C GLY A 77 -14.44 31.19 -11.39
N TYR A 78 -13.94 32.20 -12.09
CA TYR A 78 -14.17 33.64 -11.89
C TYR A 78 -15.66 34.12 -11.91
N GLY A 79 -16.62 33.22 -11.74
CA GLY A 79 -18.05 33.48 -11.50
C GLY A 79 -18.69 32.59 -10.43
N ALA A 80 -17.89 31.89 -9.61
CA ALA A 80 -18.42 31.15 -8.46
C ALA A 80 -19.06 32.15 -7.48
N LYS A 81 -20.33 31.93 -7.13
CA LYS A 81 -21.04 32.76 -6.16
C LYS A 81 -20.33 32.68 -4.82
N MET A 82 -19.55 33.70 -4.51
CA MET A 82 -18.84 33.80 -3.25
C MET A 82 -19.85 34.01 -2.14
N THR A 83 -19.85 33.13 -1.14
CA THR A 83 -20.69 33.27 0.04
C THR A 83 -19.86 33.93 1.13
N THR A 84 -20.36 35.05 1.66
CA THR A 84 -19.73 35.75 2.77
C THR A 84 -20.49 35.46 4.06
N CYS A 85 -19.76 34.94 5.04
CA CYS A 85 -20.26 34.73 6.38
C CYS A 85 -19.66 35.76 7.33
N TYR A 86 -20.47 36.25 8.27
CA TYR A 86 -20.02 37.17 9.30
C TYR A 86 -20.56 36.81 10.67
N LEU A 87 -19.75 37.11 11.68
CA LEU A 87 -20.00 36.84 13.09
C LEU A 87 -19.72 38.10 13.89
N LYS A 88 -20.73 38.60 14.60
CA LYS A 88 -20.57 39.77 15.48
C LYS A 88 -20.27 39.29 16.89
N THR A 89 -19.12 39.68 17.43
CA THR A 89 -18.79 39.47 18.84
C THR A 89 -18.83 40.82 19.58
N PRO A 90 -19.21 40.81 20.87
CA PRO A 90 -19.29 42.04 21.66
C PRO A 90 -17.92 42.63 22.01
N PHE A 91 -16.83 41.86 21.90
CA PHE A 91 -15.49 42.26 22.35
C PHE A 91 -14.56 42.70 21.23
N ASP A 92 -14.59 42.04 20.06
CA ASP A 92 -13.61 42.22 18.99
C ASP A 92 -14.21 42.66 17.64
N GLY A 93 -15.49 43.02 17.64
CA GLY A 93 -16.19 43.51 16.46
C GLY A 93 -16.75 42.40 15.57
N THR A 94 -16.70 42.60 14.25
CA THR A 94 -17.28 41.65 13.27
C THR A 94 -16.20 40.88 12.55
N PHE A 95 -16.20 39.56 12.70
CA PHE A 95 -15.38 38.64 11.91
C PHE A 95 -16.11 38.29 10.63
N MET A 96 -15.39 38.25 9.51
CA MET A 96 -15.97 37.85 8.23
C MET A 96 -14.99 37.03 7.38
N ALA A 97 -15.54 36.10 6.62
CA ALA A 97 -14.82 35.36 5.60
C ALA A 97 -15.71 35.10 4.39
N THR A 98 -15.09 35.18 3.22
CA THR A 98 -15.74 34.98 1.93
C THR A 98 -15.12 33.77 1.27
N GLU A 99 -15.93 32.76 0.96
CA GLU A 99 -15.48 31.52 0.33
C GLU A 99 -16.49 31.05 -0.72
N PRO A 100 -16.09 30.16 -1.65
CA PRO A 100 -16.98 29.64 -2.70
C PRO A 100 -18.15 28.81 -2.17
N THR A 101 -18.06 28.29 -0.94
CA THR A 101 -19.11 27.50 -0.30
C THR A 101 -19.45 28.08 1.07
N GLU A 102 -20.72 27.96 1.46
CA GLU A 102 -21.18 28.45 2.75
C GLU A 102 -20.48 27.76 3.92
N THR A 103 -20.26 26.45 3.83
CA THR A 103 -19.57 25.67 4.86
C THR A 103 -18.11 26.10 5.03
N ALA A 104 -17.39 26.36 3.94
CA ALA A 104 -16.03 26.89 4.00
C ALA A 104 -15.99 28.31 4.60
N ALA A 105 -16.93 29.17 4.21
CA ALA A 105 -17.04 30.53 4.74
C ALA A 105 -17.35 30.53 6.25
N ARG A 106 -18.24 29.65 6.71
CA ARG A 106 -18.55 29.45 8.13
C ARG A 106 -17.33 28.98 8.92
N ALA A 107 -16.69 27.91 8.47
CA ALA A 107 -15.51 27.35 9.13
C ALA A 107 -14.41 28.40 9.27
N LYS A 108 -14.11 29.14 8.19
CA LYS A 108 -13.08 30.18 8.18
C LYS A 108 -13.43 31.40 9.03
N THR A 109 -14.71 31.71 9.18
CA THR A 109 -15.16 32.79 10.07
C THR A 109 -14.99 32.39 11.54
N LEU A 110 -15.31 31.13 11.89
CA LEU A 110 -15.13 30.60 13.24
C LEU A 110 -13.68 30.45 13.63
N THR A 111 -12.80 29.99 12.72
CA THR A 111 -11.36 29.93 13.00
C THR A 111 -10.83 31.32 13.29
N LYS A 112 -11.14 32.32 12.46
CA LYS A 112 -10.75 33.72 12.71
C LYS A 112 -11.24 34.25 14.07
N CYS A 113 -12.44 33.85 14.50
CA CYS A 113 -12.98 34.22 15.79
C CYS A 113 -12.20 33.54 16.94
N ASN A 114 -11.99 32.23 16.85
CA ASN A 114 -11.28 31.45 17.87
C ASN A 114 -9.81 31.85 18.00
N ASP A 115 -9.15 32.15 16.88
CA ASP A 115 -7.74 32.54 16.81
C ASP A 115 -7.51 33.90 17.49
N LYS A 116 -8.43 34.86 17.33
CA LYS A 116 -8.31 36.17 17.99
C LYS A 116 -8.69 36.12 19.46
N LEU A 117 -9.68 35.31 19.82
CA LEU A 117 -10.19 35.23 21.18
C LEU A 117 -9.47 34.20 22.06
N ASN A 118 -8.31 33.69 21.62
CA ASN A 118 -7.48 32.72 22.33
C ASN A 118 -8.29 31.53 22.88
N GLY A 119 -9.21 31.00 22.07
CA GLY A 119 -10.05 29.86 22.48
C GLY A 119 -11.25 30.21 23.38
N SER A 120 -11.63 31.49 23.51
CA SER A 120 -12.90 31.88 24.13
C SER A 120 -14.09 31.52 23.22
N SER A 121 -14.36 30.23 23.14
CA SER A 121 -15.39 29.60 22.30
C SER A 121 -16.82 30.02 22.63
N ILE A 122 -17.03 30.69 23.77
CA ILE A 122 -18.34 31.14 24.25
C ILE A 122 -19.00 32.11 23.26
N PHE A 123 -18.21 32.94 22.57
CA PHE A 123 -18.70 33.95 21.63
C PHE A 123 -18.62 33.51 20.17
N CYS A 124 -17.86 32.46 19.88
CA CYS A 124 -17.67 31.90 18.55
C CYS A 124 -18.62 30.71 18.32
N LYS A 125 -19.93 30.96 18.42
CA LYS A 125 -20.96 29.95 18.17
C LYS A 125 -21.39 29.96 16.71
N GLU A 126 -21.73 28.78 16.20
CA GLU A 126 -22.30 28.64 14.86
C GLU A 126 -23.68 29.29 14.74
N GLU A 127 -24.44 29.34 15.84
CA GLU A 127 -25.80 29.89 15.88
C GLU A 127 -25.85 31.41 15.66
N SER A 128 -24.77 32.14 16.01
CA SER A 128 -24.67 33.59 15.84
C SER A 128 -24.08 34.01 14.48
N LEU A 129 -23.75 33.03 13.64
CA LEU A 129 -23.17 33.23 12.32
C LEU A 129 -24.27 33.52 11.29
N LYS A 130 -24.10 34.59 10.51
CA LYS A 130 -24.99 34.94 9.41
C LYS A 130 -24.23 34.86 8.11
N CYS A 131 -24.79 34.14 7.14
CA CYS A 131 -24.20 33.97 5.81
C CYS A 131 -25.12 34.54 4.74
N GLY A 132 -24.52 35.18 3.73
CA GLY A 132 -25.22 35.72 2.56
C GLY A 132 -24.34 35.59 1.31
N GLN A 133 -24.97 35.64 0.14
CA GLN A 133 -24.29 35.73 -1.16
C GLN A 133 -24.22 37.18 -1.61
#